data_AF-A0A7Z9UAH2-F1
#
_entry.id   AF-A0A7Z9UAH2-F1
#
_cell.length_a   1.000
_cell.length_b   1.000
_cell.length_c   1.000
_cell.angle_alpha   90.00
_cell.angle_beta   90.00
_cell.angle_gamma   90.00
#
_symmetry.space_group_name_H-M   'P 1'
#
loop_
_entity.id
_entity.type
_entity.pdbx_description
1 polymer ?
#
loop_
_entity_poly.entity_id
_entity_poly.type
_entity_poly.pdbx_seq_one_letter_code
_entity_poly.pdbx_strand_id
1 'polypeptide(L)'
;MKTQSKKFKVLIAGLAATVSMLLAVPGVAENGQGQGHHQRGKHGAKMMEKMSTELNLTSEQQTQIKQIFESHKGNFQQIREQMKSTFTDEQRQAMKEARKNRRAANDGRPSKEERAQKMAELGISEGQRAQMKSLRQQMKQEREQIKTEIMAILTPEQQAKFEEMKAQRKRHHKGRHGNQQQQ
;
A
#
# COMPACT_ATOMS: atom_id res chain seq x y z
N MET A 1 -27.74 0.42 -37.81
CA MET A 1 -27.13 -0.71 -37.08
C MET A 1 -27.45 -0.56 -35.60
N LYS A 2 -28.18 -1.51 -35.01
CA LYS A 2 -28.71 -1.43 -33.65
C LYS A 2 -27.70 -2.08 -32.69
N THR A 3 -27.04 -1.30 -31.84
CA THR A 3 -26.08 -1.81 -30.86
C THR A 3 -26.84 -2.25 -29.61
N GLN A 4 -27.00 -3.56 -29.44
CA GLN A 4 -27.59 -4.20 -28.27
C GLN A 4 -26.73 -3.92 -27.02
N SER A 5 -27.27 -3.17 -26.06
CA SER A 5 -26.66 -3.00 -24.74
C SER A 5 -26.82 -4.30 -23.93
N LYS A 6 -25.74 -5.06 -23.75
CA LYS A 6 -25.72 -6.24 -22.87
C LYS A 6 -25.85 -5.76 -21.42
N LYS A 7 -27.03 -5.96 -20.82
CA LYS A 7 -27.28 -5.74 -19.39
C LYS A 7 -26.47 -6.76 -18.58
N PHE A 8 -25.38 -6.32 -17.96
CA PHE A 8 -24.63 -7.13 -16.99
C PHE A 8 -25.48 -7.31 -15.74
N LYS A 9 -26.11 -8.48 -15.59
CA LYS A 9 -26.70 -8.92 -14.32
C LYS A 9 -25.56 -9.37 -13.42
N VAL A 10 -25.20 -8.55 -12.43
CA VAL A 10 -24.27 -8.92 -11.36
C VAL A 10 -25.01 -9.90 -10.44
N LEU A 11 -24.68 -11.18 -10.56
CA LEU A 11 -25.07 -12.23 -9.62
C LEU A 11 -24.10 -12.20 -8.45
N ILE A 12 -24.58 -11.74 -7.29
CA ILE A 12 -23.88 -11.86 -6.01
C ILE A 12 -23.96 -13.34 -5.61
N ALA A 13 -22.89 -14.09 -5.89
CA ALA A 13 -22.72 -15.44 -5.37
C ALA A 13 -22.08 -15.34 -3.98
N GLY A 14 -22.89 -15.52 -2.94
CA GLY A 14 -22.41 -15.74 -1.58
C GLY A 14 -21.66 -17.06 -1.49
N LEU A 15 -20.43 -17.03 -0.98
CA LEU A 15 -19.65 -18.23 -0.70
C LEU A 15 -19.28 -18.23 0.78
N ALA A 16 -20.16 -18.84 1.56
CA ALA A 16 -19.87 -19.28 2.92
C ALA A 16 -19.01 -20.55 2.84
N ALA A 17 -17.77 -20.47 3.30
CA ALA A 17 -16.95 -21.64 3.57
C ALA A 17 -16.33 -21.49 4.96
N THR A 18 -16.94 -22.19 5.91
CA THR A 18 -16.44 -22.42 7.27
C THR A 18 -15.20 -23.30 7.22
N VAL A 19 -14.09 -22.85 7.79
CA VAL A 19 -12.96 -23.71 8.15
C VAL A 19 -12.65 -23.50 9.62
N SER A 20 -13.14 -24.44 10.42
CA SER A 20 -12.66 -24.70 11.78
C SER A 20 -11.41 -25.58 11.69
N MET A 21 -10.28 -25.09 12.18
CA MET A 21 -9.20 -25.95 12.67
C MET A 21 -8.41 -25.22 13.75
N LEU A 22 -8.58 -25.66 15.00
CA LEU A 22 -7.74 -25.28 16.14
C LEU A 22 -6.39 -26.02 16.03
N LEU A 23 -5.29 -25.27 16.12
CA LEU A 23 -4.00 -25.81 16.56
C LEU A 23 -3.41 -24.86 17.60
N ALA A 24 -3.25 -25.38 18.82
CA ALA A 24 -2.55 -24.72 19.92
C ALA A 24 -1.04 -24.76 19.68
N VAL A 25 -0.38 -23.60 19.75
CA VAL A 25 1.08 -23.47 19.75
C VAL A 25 1.50 -23.00 21.14
N PRO A 26 2.34 -23.73 21.88
CA PRO A 26 2.88 -23.25 23.16
C PRO A 26 3.83 -22.06 22.92
N GLY A 27 3.61 -21.01 23.71
CA GLY A 27 4.37 -19.75 23.62
C GLY A 27 5.74 -19.86 24.28
N VAL A 28 6.78 -19.51 23.51
CA VAL A 28 8.06 -19.03 24.03
C VAL A 28 7.99 -17.50 24.00
N ALA A 29 7.95 -16.88 25.18
CA ALA A 29 8.09 -15.44 25.33
C ALA A 29 9.52 -15.14 25.79
N GLU A 30 10.39 -14.79 24.83
CA GLU A 30 11.70 -14.20 25.12
C GLU A 30 11.60 -12.68 25.02
N ASN A 31 11.94 -12.01 26.11
CA ASN A 31 11.86 -10.57 26.30
C ASN A 31 12.86 -9.83 25.39
N GLY A 32 12.37 -9.28 24.28
CA GLY A 32 13.08 -8.28 23.48
C GLY A 32 12.53 -6.87 23.72
N GLN A 33 13.10 -6.13 24.67
CA GLN A 33 12.91 -4.68 24.78
C GLN A 33 13.59 -3.98 23.59
N GLY A 34 12.85 -3.84 22.48
CA GLY A 34 13.25 -3.07 21.31
C GLY A 34 12.39 -1.80 21.18
N GLN A 35 12.89 -0.70 21.73
CA GLN A 35 12.24 0.61 21.68
C GLN A 35 12.26 1.15 20.23
N GLY A 36 11.06 1.31 19.63
CA GLY A 36 10.86 2.01 18.36
C GLY A 36 10.12 1.24 17.26
N HIS A 37 8.83 0.92 17.45
CA HIS A 37 7.96 0.41 16.38
C HIS A 37 6.61 1.14 16.37
N HIS A 38 6.51 2.25 15.64
CA HIS A 38 5.24 2.91 15.38
C HIS A 38 4.32 2.02 14.51
N GLN A 39 3.27 1.48 15.12
CA GLN A 39 1.90 1.36 14.60
C GLN A 39 1.73 1.04 13.09
N ARG A 40 2.32 -0.03 12.56
CA ARG A 40 2.05 -0.45 11.16
C ARG A 40 0.60 -0.89 10.92
N GLY A 41 -0.12 -1.35 11.95
CA GLY A 41 -1.53 -1.76 11.84
C GLY A 41 -2.54 -0.61 11.84
N LYS A 42 -2.29 0.46 12.61
CA LYS A 42 -3.27 1.56 12.75
C LYS A 42 -3.44 2.40 11.49
N HIS A 43 -2.47 2.37 10.56
CA HIS A 43 -2.51 3.19 9.36
C HIS A 43 -3.53 2.69 8.32
N GLY A 44 -3.73 1.37 8.21
CA GLY A 44 -4.74 0.78 7.34
C GLY A 44 -6.17 1.07 7.84
N ALA A 45 -6.39 0.86 9.14
CA ALA A 45 -7.68 1.16 9.78
C ALA A 45 -8.08 2.63 9.62
N LYS A 46 -7.15 3.57 9.83
CA LYS A 46 -7.39 5.01 9.63
C LYS A 46 -7.70 5.38 8.18
N MET A 47 -7.11 4.68 7.20
CA MET A 47 -7.43 4.90 5.79
C MET A 47 -8.87 4.46 5.49
N MET A 48 -9.26 3.30 6.00
CA MET A 48 -10.62 2.75 5.85
C MET A 48 -11.67 3.64 6.51
N GLU A 49 -11.40 4.09 7.74
CA GLU A 49 -12.26 5.01 8.47
C GLU A 49 -12.50 6.29 7.67
N LYS A 50 -11.43 6.93 7.17
CA LYS A 50 -11.55 8.13 6.34
C LYS A 50 -12.36 7.88 5.06
N MET A 51 -12.10 6.80 4.35
CA MET A 51 -12.87 6.49 3.13
C MET A 51 -14.35 6.25 3.45
N SER A 52 -14.63 5.59 4.57
CA SER A 52 -15.99 5.33 5.03
C SER A 52 -16.76 6.61 5.32
N THR A 53 -16.15 7.54 6.07
CA THR A 53 -16.76 8.84 6.39
C THR A 53 -16.92 9.70 5.15
N GLU A 54 -15.90 9.76 4.29
CA GLU A 54 -15.94 10.63 3.12
C GLU A 54 -16.95 10.12 2.09
N LEU A 55 -17.08 8.81 1.87
CA LEU A 55 -18.03 8.26 0.90
C LEU A 55 -19.40 7.95 1.50
N ASN A 56 -19.61 8.20 2.80
CA ASN A 56 -20.83 7.79 3.52
C ASN A 56 -21.17 6.32 3.25
N LEU A 57 -20.20 5.42 3.43
CA LEU A 57 -20.38 4.00 3.12
C LEU A 57 -21.39 3.34 4.05
N THR A 58 -22.29 2.53 3.49
CA THR A 58 -23.21 1.70 4.28
C THR A 58 -22.45 0.61 5.04
N SER A 59 -23.08 0.03 6.06
CA SER A 59 -22.52 -1.12 6.81
C SER A 59 -22.20 -2.31 5.90
N GLU A 60 -23.05 -2.57 4.91
CA GLU A 60 -22.86 -3.61 3.89
C GLU A 60 -21.64 -3.30 3.01
N GLN A 61 -21.53 -2.08 2.48
CA GLN A 61 -20.37 -1.67 1.69
C GLN A 61 -19.07 -1.77 2.50
N GLN A 62 -19.06 -1.31 3.75
CA GLN A 62 -17.89 -1.43 4.62
C GLN A 62 -17.47 -2.88 4.83
N THR A 63 -18.43 -3.80 4.95
CA THR A 63 -18.17 -5.25 5.09
C THR A 63 -17.55 -5.82 3.82
N GLN A 64 -18.11 -5.51 2.65
CA GLN A 64 -17.56 -5.93 1.35
C GLN A 64 -16.14 -5.40 1.15
N ILE A 65 -15.87 -4.14 1.49
CA ILE A 65 -14.52 -3.57 1.38
C ILE A 65 -13.53 -4.28 2.30
N LYS A 66 -13.92 -4.59 3.55
CA LYS A 66 -13.05 -5.34 4.47
C LYS A 66 -12.68 -6.69 3.88
N GLN A 67 -13.65 -7.41 3.30
CA GLN A 67 -13.42 -8.69 2.63
C GLN A 67 -12.45 -8.56 1.45
N ILE A 68 -12.59 -7.52 0.62
CA ILE A 68 -11.63 -7.22 -0.46
C ILE A 68 -10.21 -7.00 0.09
N PHE A 69 -10.06 -6.26 1.20
CA PHE A 69 -8.73 -6.07 1.79
C PHE A 69 -8.15 -7.35 2.40
N GLU A 70 -8.99 -8.19 2.99
CA GLU A 70 -8.60 -9.47 3.57
C GLU A 70 -8.17 -10.47 2.48
N SER A 71 -8.89 -10.56 1.36
CA SER A 71 -8.55 -11.45 0.24
C SER A 71 -7.21 -11.10 -0.39
N HIS A 72 -6.87 -9.81 -0.50
CA HIS A 72 -5.57 -9.36 -1.03
C HIS A 72 -4.44 -9.27 0.01
N LYS A 73 -4.73 -9.49 1.30
CA LYS A 73 -3.74 -9.34 2.38
C LYS A 73 -2.53 -10.25 2.18
N GLY A 74 -2.76 -11.50 1.74
CA GLY A 74 -1.71 -12.48 1.46
C GLY A 74 -0.74 -12.00 0.39
N ASN A 75 -1.25 -11.53 -0.75
CA ASN A 75 -0.43 -11.00 -1.85
C ASN A 75 0.45 -9.85 -1.36
N PHE A 76 -0.10 -8.91 -0.59
CA PHE A 76 0.70 -7.82 -0.03
C PHE A 76 1.74 -8.28 0.99
N GLN A 77 1.46 -9.32 1.79
CA GLN A 77 2.43 -9.88 2.73
C GLN A 77 3.59 -10.51 1.96
N GLN A 78 3.29 -11.33 0.96
CA GLN A 78 4.29 -11.98 0.11
C GLN A 78 5.19 -10.96 -0.59
N ILE A 79 4.61 -9.95 -1.26
CA ILE A 79 5.42 -8.94 -1.94
C ILE A 79 6.26 -8.13 -0.93
N ARG A 80 5.74 -7.86 0.27
CA ARG A 80 6.52 -7.19 1.34
C ARG A 80 7.68 -8.03 1.83
N GLU A 81 7.48 -9.33 1.96
CA GLU A 81 8.51 -10.26 2.37
C GLU A 81 9.61 -10.36 1.31
N GLN A 82 9.23 -10.49 0.03
CA GLN A 82 10.17 -10.44 -1.10
C GLN A 82 10.95 -9.12 -1.15
N MET A 83 10.29 -7.98 -0.89
CA MET A 83 10.99 -6.69 -0.80
C MET A 83 11.96 -6.64 0.38
N LYS A 84 11.65 -7.30 1.50
CA LYS A 84 12.53 -7.37 2.66
C LYS A 84 13.74 -8.26 2.38
N SER A 85 13.55 -9.40 1.72
CA SER A 85 14.61 -10.37 1.40
C SER A 85 15.49 -9.94 0.23
N THR A 86 15.07 -8.98 -0.59
CA THR A 86 15.89 -8.44 -1.69
C THR A 86 17.20 -7.80 -1.19
N PHE A 87 17.24 -7.33 0.07
CA PHE A 87 18.40 -6.63 0.65
C PHE A 87 18.87 -7.30 1.94
N THR A 88 20.19 -7.28 2.17
CA THR A 88 20.78 -7.75 3.44
C THR A 88 20.33 -6.86 4.60
N ASP A 89 20.46 -7.36 5.83
CA ASP A 89 20.16 -6.56 7.03
C ASP A 89 21.04 -5.30 7.11
N GLU A 90 22.32 -5.43 6.79
CA GLU A 90 23.28 -4.31 6.73
C GLU A 90 22.86 -3.25 5.71
N GLN A 91 22.52 -3.65 4.48
CA GLN A 91 22.03 -2.73 3.44
C GLN A 91 20.74 -2.02 3.89
N ARG A 92 19.84 -2.73 4.58
CA ARG A 92 18.61 -2.15 5.12
C ARG A 92 18.88 -1.17 6.25
N GLN A 93 19.81 -1.47 7.15
CA GLN A 93 20.23 -0.59 8.24
C GLN A 93 20.87 0.68 7.70
N ALA A 94 21.84 0.55 6.79
CA ALA A 94 22.51 1.70 6.17
C ALA A 94 21.52 2.61 5.41
N MET A 95 20.55 2.03 4.69
CA MET A 95 19.46 2.81 4.09
C MET A 95 18.57 3.52 5.12
N LYS A 96 18.32 2.89 6.28
CA LYS A 96 17.51 3.48 7.36
C LYS A 96 18.26 4.65 8.00
N GLU A 97 19.55 4.51 8.26
CA GLU A 97 20.42 5.55 8.79
C GLU A 97 20.57 6.72 7.83
N ALA A 98 20.86 6.46 6.55
CA ALA A 98 20.93 7.50 5.53
C ALA A 98 19.63 8.32 5.44
N ARG A 99 18.46 7.68 5.66
CA ARG A 99 17.17 8.38 5.74
C ARG A 99 16.99 9.16 7.03
N LYS A 100 17.46 8.64 8.17
CA LYS A 100 17.38 9.31 9.48
C LYS A 100 18.26 10.56 9.47
N ASN A 101 19.51 10.44 9.02
CA ASN A 101 20.47 11.55 9.00
C ASN A 101 19.98 12.68 8.10
N ARG A 102 19.48 12.36 6.90
CA ARG A 102 18.87 13.35 6.01
C ARG A 102 17.70 14.10 6.63
N ARG A 103 16.82 13.37 7.33
CA ARG A 103 15.68 14.00 8.04
C ARG A 103 16.15 14.92 9.16
N ALA A 104 17.20 14.53 9.88
CA ALA A 104 17.78 15.34 10.95
C ALA A 104 18.48 16.59 10.41
N ALA A 105 19.15 16.49 9.26
CA ALA A 105 19.80 17.60 8.58
C ALA A 105 18.80 18.56 7.87
N ASN A 106 17.51 18.22 7.82
CA ASN A 106 16.50 18.91 7.01
C ASN A 106 16.89 19.03 5.53
N ASP A 107 17.69 18.07 5.05
CA ASP A 107 18.15 18.02 3.68
C ASP A 107 16.97 17.71 2.75
N GLY A 108 16.98 18.38 1.60
CA GLY A 108 16.04 18.14 0.53
C GLY A 108 16.06 16.71 0.00
N ARG A 109 15.18 16.44 -0.96
CA ARG A 109 15.21 15.15 -1.65
C ARG A 109 16.47 15.08 -2.52
N PRO A 110 17.32 14.06 -2.38
CA PRO A 110 18.53 13.94 -3.17
C PRO A 110 18.19 13.79 -4.66
N SER A 111 19.13 14.22 -5.49
CA SER A 111 19.09 14.07 -6.92
C SER A 111 19.04 12.60 -7.33
N LYS A 112 18.81 12.34 -8.62
CA LYS A 112 18.81 10.98 -9.14
C LYS A 112 20.22 10.38 -9.05
N GLU A 113 21.22 11.20 -9.29
CA GLU A 113 22.64 10.89 -9.30
C GLU A 113 23.13 10.54 -7.88
N GLU A 114 22.85 11.39 -6.89
CA GLU A 114 23.19 11.14 -5.48
C GLU A 114 22.54 9.86 -4.96
N ARG A 115 21.30 9.58 -5.38
CA ARG A 115 20.64 8.31 -5.05
C ARG A 115 21.32 7.12 -5.70
N ALA A 116 21.76 7.24 -6.95
CA ALA A 116 22.44 6.16 -7.66
C ALA A 116 23.81 5.88 -7.02
N GLN A 117 24.56 6.95 -6.70
CA GLN A 117 25.83 6.88 -5.99
C GLN A 117 25.67 6.22 -4.62
N LYS A 118 24.71 6.68 -3.81
CA LYS A 118 24.48 6.06 -2.48
C LYS A 118 24.11 4.59 -2.60
N MET A 119 23.34 4.20 -3.60
CA MET A 119 23.02 2.80 -3.83
C MET A 119 24.26 1.99 -4.26
N ALA A 120 25.17 2.57 -5.04
CA ALA A 120 26.42 1.93 -5.42
C ALA A 120 27.37 1.79 -4.22
N GLU A 121 27.48 2.83 -3.39
CA GLU A 121 28.25 2.83 -2.13
C GLU A 121 27.77 1.74 -1.17
N LEU A 122 26.45 1.49 -1.11
CA LEU A 122 25.85 0.43 -0.30
C LEU A 122 25.96 -0.97 -0.93
N GLY A 123 26.69 -1.13 -2.03
CA GLY A 123 26.85 -2.40 -2.74
C GLY A 123 25.54 -2.95 -3.31
N ILE A 124 24.55 -2.09 -3.57
CA ILE A 124 23.25 -2.53 -4.09
C ILE A 124 23.38 -2.76 -5.60
N SER A 125 23.30 -4.03 -5.98
CA SER A 125 23.49 -4.49 -7.35
C SER A 125 22.35 -4.07 -8.29
N GLU A 126 22.61 -4.10 -9.59
CA GLU A 126 21.58 -3.83 -10.60
C GLU A 126 20.44 -4.85 -10.55
N GLY A 127 20.75 -6.12 -10.27
CA GLY A 127 19.76 -7.18 -10.08
C GLY A 127 18.80 -6.88 -8.93
N GLN A 128 19.32 -6.48 -7.76
CA GLN A 128 18.49 -6.08 -6.62
C GLN A 128 17.62 -4.85 -6.95
N ARG A 129 18.14 -3.89 -7.71
CA ARG A 129 17.37 -2.70 -8.16
C ARG A 129 16.25 -3.10 -9.11
N ALA A 130 16.53 -3.98 -10.07
CA ALA A 130 15.55 -4.48 -11.02
C ALA A 130 14.44 -5.27 -10.32
N GLN A 131 14.81 -6.17 -9.40
CA GLN A 131 13.86 -6.92 -8.57
C GLN A 131 12.96 -5.97 -7.77
N MET A 132 13.53 -4.96 -7.11
CA MET A 132 12.73 -3.97 -6.40
C MET A 132 11.80 -3.16 -7.31
N LYS A 133 12.21 -2.86 -8.55
CA LYS A 133 11.34 -2.19 -9.52
C LYS A 133 10.15 -3.08 -9.88
N SER A 134 10.40 -4.37 -10.13
CA SER A 134 9.36 -5.36 -10.41
C SER A 134 8.38 -5.52 -9.25
N LEU A 135 8.87 -5.72 -8.02
CA LEU A 135 8.04 -5.84 -6.82
C LEU A 135 7.19 -4.58 -6.57
N ARG A 136 7.72 -3.39 -6.85
CA ARG A 136 6.93 -2.13 -6.80
C ARG A 136 5.82 -2.08 -7.84
N GLN A 137 6.06 -2.64 -9.02
CA GLN A 137 5.04 -2.72 -10.08
C GLN A 137 3.93 -3.69 -9.68
N GLN A 138 4.27 -4.86 -9.12
CA GLN A 138 3.30 -5.81 -8.57
C GLN A 138 2.47 -5.17 -7.45
N MET A 139 3.12 -4.50 -6.48
CA MET A 139 2.41 -3.73 -5.44
C MET A 139 1.43 -2.70 -6.02
N LYS A 140 1.78 -2.07 -7.15
CA LYS A 140 0.90 -1.09 -7.81
C LYS A 140 -0.28 -1.79 -8.45
N GLN A 141 -0.05 -2.91 -9.14
CA GLN A 141 -1.10 -3.70 -9.78
C GLN A 141 -2.13 -4.19 -8.76
N GLU A 142 -1.68 -4.77 -7.64
CA GLU A 142 -2.56 -5.19 -6.52
C GLU A 142 -3.43 -4.03 -6.00
N ARG A 143 -2.85 -2.82 -5.88
CA ARG A 143 -3.61 -1.64 -5.44
C ARG A 143 -4.66 -1.20 -6.46
N GLU A 144 -4.37 -1.30 -7.76
CA GLU A 144 -5.34 -0.96 -8.81
C GLU A 144 -6.44 -2.02 -8.92
N GLN A 145 -6.14 -3.29 -8.65
CA GLN A 145 -7.15 -4.37 -8.57
C GLN A 145 -8.13 -4.10 -7.43
N ILE A 146 -7.63 -3.90 -6.21
CA ILE A 146 -8.46 -3.53 -5.05
C ILE A 146 -9.28 -2.27 -5.34
N LYS A 147 -8.66 -1.25 -5.95
CA LYS A 147 -9.37 -0.03 -6.33
C LYS A 147 -10.56 -0.37 -7.25
N THR A 148 -10.35 -1.23 -8.24
CA THR A 148 -11.39 -1.61 -9.21
C THR A 148 -12.54 -2.35 -8.53
N GLU A 149 -12.24 -3.29 -7.63
CA GLU A 149 -13.25 -4.02 -6.86
C GLU A 149 -14.03 -3.11 -5.92
N ILE A 150 -13.36 -2.18 -5.24
CA ILE A 150 -14.03 -1.17 -4.41
C ILE A 150 -14.93 -0.29 -5.27
N MET A 151 -14.48 0.18 -6.44
CA MET A 151 -15.32 1.01 -7.32
C MET A 151 -16.61 0.29 -7.74
N ALA A 152 -16.56 -1.03 -7.93
CA ALA A 152 -17.71 -1.82 -8.36
C ALA A 152 -18.86 -1.88 -7.34
N ILE A 153 -18.57 -1.69 -6.04
CA ILE A 153 -19.58 -1.72 -4.96
C ILE A 153 -20.08 -0.32 -4.56
N LEU A 154 -19.48 0.74 -5.12
CA LEU A 154 -19.86 2.13 -4.87
C LEU A 154 -21.00 2.55 -5.80
N THR A 155 -21.86 3.45 -5.32
CA THR A 155 -22.86 4.12 -6.16
C THR A 155 -22.19 5.11 -7.13
N PRO A 156 -22.84 5.52 -8.23
CA PRO A 156 -22.27 6.50 -9.16
C PRO A 156 -21.83 7.82 -8.48
N GLU A 157 -22.61 8.29 -7.52
CA GLU A 157 -22.28 9.50 -6.74
C GLU A 157 -21.04 9.30 -5.86
N GLN A 158 -20.92 8.14 -5.20
CA GLN A 158 -19.75 7.79 -4.39
C GLN A 158 -18.50 7.62 -5.27
N GLN A 159 -18.63 7.05 -6.46
CA GLN A 159 -17.53 6.94 -7.42
C GLN A 159 -17.01 8.32 -7.86
N ALA A 160 -17.91 9.27 -8.15
CA ALA A 160 -17.55 10.64 -8.48
C ALA A 160 -16.77 11.31 -7.33
N LYS A 161 -17.27 11.18 -6.09
CA LYS A 161 -16.58 11.69 -4.90
C LYS A 161 -15.22 11.02 -4.67
N PHE A 162 -15.11 9.72 -4.96
CA PHE A 162 -13.85 8.99 -4.86
C PHE A 162 -12.78 9.52 -5.83
N GLU A 163 -13.15 9.76 -7.10
CA GLU A 163 -12.24 10.31 -8.10
C GLU A 163 -11.88 11.77 -7.79
N GLU A 164 -12.80 12.56 -7.25
CA GLU A 164 -12.51 13.92 -6.77
C GLU A 164 -11.48 13.91 -5.64
N MET A 165 -11.67 13.07 -4.61
CA MET A 165 -10.70 12.90 -3.52
C MET A 165 -9.33 12.46 -4.06
N LYS A 166 -9.30 11.58 -5.06
CA LYS A 166 -8.05 11.14 -5.71
C LYS A 166 -7.38 12.30 -6.44
N ALA A 167 -8.15 13.11 -7.17
CA ALA A 167 -7.65 14.30 -7.85
C ALA A 167 -7.09 15.33 -6.86
N GLN A 168 -7.79 15.58 -5.76
CA GLN A 168 -7.36 16.48 -4.69
C GLN A 168 -6.04 16.00 -4.06
N ARG A 169 -5.92 14.71 -3.74
CA ARG A 169 -4.67 14.11 -3.24
C ARG A 169 -3.52 14.30 -4.24
N LYS A 170 -3.78 14.11 -5.53
CA LYS A 170 -2.78 14.30 -6.59
C LYS A 170 -2.35 15.77 -6.69
N ARG A 171 -3.29 16.72 -6.62
CA ARG A 171 -3.00 18.16 -6.60
C ARG A 171 -2.15 18.54 -5.40
N HIS A 172 -2.52 18.08 -4.20
CA HIS A 172 -1.76 18.34 -2.98
C HIS A 172 -0.34 17.73 -3.02
N HIS A 173 -0.20 16.52 -3.59
CA HIS A 173 1.12 15.92 -3.78
C HIS A 173 1.98 16.71 -4.78
N LYS A 174 1.39 17.22 -5.87
CA LYS A 174 2.08 18.06 -6.86
C LYS A 174 2.48 19.42 -6.27
N GLY A 175 1.61 20.06 -5.49
CA GLY A 175 1.89 21.35 -4.83
C GLY A 175 3.06 21.26 -3.84
N ARG A 176 3.16 20.17 -3.08
CA ARG A 176 4.31 19.91 -2.20
C ARG A 176 5.64 19.68 -2.93
N HIS A 177 5.59 19.17 -4.15
CA HIS A 177 6.77 19.01 -4.99
C HIS A 177 7.17 20.29 -5.74
N GLY A 178 6.21 21.15 -6.08
CA GLY A 178 6.46 22.45 -6.72
C GLY A 178 7.14 23.48 -5.81
N ASN A 179 6.74 23.54 -4.53
CA ASN A 179 7.37 24.45 -3.55
C ASN A 179 8.81 24.08 -3.16
N GLN A 180 9.28 22.87 -3.48
CA GLN A 180 10.66 22.42 -3.21
C GLN A 180 11.63 22.71 -4.37
N GLN A 181 11.17 23.26 -5.50
CA GLN A 181 12.00 23.59 -6.66
C GLN A 181 12.27 25.10 -6.81
N GLN A 182 11.77 25.94 -5.89
CA GLN A 182 11.92 27.40 -5.92
C GLN A 182 12.72 27.95 -4.72
N GLN A 183 13.43 27.09 -3.98
CA GLN A 183 14.38 27.47 -2.93
C GLN A 183 15.74 26.87 -3.25
#